data_AF-A0A0B5HXL0-F1
#
_entry.id   AF-A0A0B5HXL0-F1
#
_cell.length_a   1.000
_cell.length_b   1.000
_cell.length_c   1.000
_cell.angle_alpha   90.00
_cell.angle_beta   90.00
_cell.angle_gamma   90.00
#
_symmetry.space_group_name_H-M   'P 1'
#
loop_
_entity.id
_entity.type
_entity.pdbx_description
1 polymer ?
#
loop_
_entity_poly.entity_id
_entity_poly.type
_entity_poly.pdbx_seq_one_letter_code
_entity_poly.pdbx_strand_id
1 'polypeptide(L)'
;MKKSQIGIEFLYFVGVAVVILLIYLVMSSGYFSFAVSRRDTLTAQNLLEQTRNEINLAGRVENGYSRIIKLPNELNGKNYLMKIEGREIYIEFPLGSGTQYARILSTDVSNQPINFEPGISYNLKKNNDQVTITLVS
;
A
#
# COMPACT_ATOMS: atom_id res chain seq x y z
N MET A 1 47.62 -41.85 -6.36
CA MET A 1 47.46 -40.88 -5.26
C MET A 1 47.08 -39.47 -5.73
N LYS A 2 47.84 -38.83 -6.66
CA LYS A 2 47.54 -37.47 -7.16
C LYS A 2 46.11 -37.24 -7.71
N LYS A 3 45.51 -38.23 -8.38
CA LYS A 3 44.13 -38.14 -8.90
C LYS A 3 43.05 -38.06 -7.81
N SER A 4 43.26 -38.72 -6.67
CA SER A 4 42.31 -38.68 -5.54
C SER A 4 42.34 -37.33 -4.82
N GLN A 5 43.55 -36.75 -4.68
CA GLN A 5 43.73 -35.43 -4.09
C GLN A 5 43.02 -34.33 -4.89
N ILE A 6 43.13 -34.35 -6.23
CA ILE A 6 42.44 -33.41 -7.11
C ILE A 6 40.91 -33.51 -6.95
N GLY A 7 40.38 -34.73 -6.79
CA GLY A 7 38.96 -34.95 -6.54
C GLY A 7 38.48 -34.35 -5.21
N ILE A 8 39.31 -34.46 -4.17
CA ILE A 8 39.01 -33.88 -2.85
C ILE A 8 39.06 -32.34 -2.89
N GLU A 9 40.07 -31.76 -3.54
CA GLU A 9 40.18 -30.30 -3.70
C GLU A 9 38.99 -29.74 -4.50
N PHE A 10 38.59 -30.40 -5.59
CA PHE A 10 37.41 -30.03 -6.36
C PHE A 10 36.13 -30.07 -5.49
N LEU A 11 35.95 -31.13 -4.70
CA LEU A 11 34.77 -31.27 -3.84
C LEU A 11 34.73 -30.18 -2.76
N TYR A 12 35.88 -29.77 -2.24
CA TYR A 12 36.00 -28.63 -1.33
C TYR A 12 35.55 -27.32 -2.00
N PHE A 13 36.05 -27.02 -3.20
CA PHE A 13 35.63 -25.82 -3.94
C PHE A 13 34.14 -25.80 -4.26
N VAL A 14 33.58 -26.95 -4.69
CA VAL A 14 32.14 -27.08 -4.92
C VAL A 14 31.35 -26.86 -3.64
N GLY A 15 31.80 -27.44 -2.52
CA GLY A 15 31.16 -27.24 -1.22
C GLY A 15 31.12 -25.77 -0.80
N VAL A 16 32.24 -25.06 -0.93
CA VAL A 16 32.31 -23.62 -0.65
C VAL A 16 31.38 -22.82 -1.58
N ALA A 17 31.36 -23.14 -2.87
CA ALA A 17 30.48 -22.48 -3.84
C ALA A 17 29.00 -22.66 -3.50
N VAL A 18 28.59 -23.86 -3.08
CA VAL A 18 27.22 -24.15 -2.63
C VAL A 18 26.87 -23.35 -1.39
N VAL A 19 27.78 -23.27 -0.41
CA VAL A 19 27.54 -22.48 0.82
C VAL A 19 27.37 -21.00 0.48
N ILE A 20 28.23 -20.44 -0.37
CA ILE A 20 28.10 -19.03 -0.83
C ILE A 20 26.77 -18.82 -1.54
N LEU A 21 26.37 -19.74 -2.42
CA LEU A 21 25.09 -19.69 -3.12
C LEU A 21 23.90 -19.70 -2.14
N LEU A 22 23.93 -20.56 -1.12
CA LEU A 22 22.87 -20.62 -0.11
C LEU A 22 22.76 -19.32 0.70
N ILE A 23 23.89 -18.75 1.11
CA ILE A 23 23.92 -17.45 1.81
C ILE A 23 23.31 -16.36 0.93
N TYR A 24 23.72 -16.31 -0.35
CA TYR A 24 23.18 -15.36 -1.31
C TYR A 24 21.67 -15.50 -1.48
N LEU A 25 21.15 -16.72 -1.63
CA LEU A 25 19.71 -16.97 -1.80
C LEU A 25 18.92 -16.52 -0.56
N VAL A 26 19.43 -16.81 0.64
CA VAL A 26 18.80 -16.37 1.89
C VAL A 26 18.74 -14.84 1.94
N MET A 27 19.86 -14.15 1.68
CA MET A 27 19.89 -12.70 1.68
C MET A 27 18.94 -12.10 0.63
N SER A 28 18.97 -12.63 -0.59
CA SER A 28 18.11 -12.18 -1.68
C SER A 28 16.62 -12.32 -1.36
N SER A 29 16.22 -13.39 -0.67
CA SER A 29 14.82 -13.60 -0.27
C SER A 29 14.33 -12.52 0.71
N GLY A 30 15.18 -12.10 1.65
CA GLY A 30 14.88 -11.02 2.59
C GLY A 30 14.70 -9.67 1.90
N TYR A 31 15.60 -9.34 0.97
CA TYR A 31 15.49 -8.11 0.17
C TYR A 31 14.22 -8.10 -0.69
N PHE A 32 13.85 -9.25 -1.29
CA PHE A 32 12.66 -9.34 -2.11
C PHE A 32 11.38 -9.08 -1.31
N SER A 33 11.24 -9.70 -0.14
CA SER A 33 10.07 -9.48 0.73
C SER A 33 9.96 -8.03 1.22
N PHE A 34 11.09 -7.42 1.58
CA PHE A 34 11.15 -6.00 1.95
C PHE A 34 10.76 -5.09 0.78
N ALA A 35 11.29 -5.34 -0.42
CA ALA A 35 10.98 -4.55 -1.61
C ALA A 35 9.48 -4.62 -1.96
N VAL A 36 8.87 -5.81 -1.88
CA VAL A 36 7.43 -5.99 -2.09
C VAL A 36 6.61 -5.21 -1.07
N SER A 37 6.92 -5.35 0.23
CA SER A 37 6.20 -4.61 1.28
C SER A 37 6.34 -3.09 1.15
N ARG A 38 7.54 -2.61 0.76
CA ARG A 38 7.77 -1.19 0.50
C ARG A 38 6.94 -0.68 -0.67
N ARG A 39 6.89 -1.44 -1.76
CA ARG A 39 6.07 -1.10 -2.94
C ARG A 39 4.58 -1.01 -2.58
N ASP A 40 4.08 -1.95 -1.79
CA ASP A 40 2.67 -1.93 -1.34
C ASP A 40 2.35 -0.70 -0.51
N THR A 41 3.21 -0.37 0.45
CA THR A 41 3.07 0.83 1.28
C THR A 41 3.07 2.11 0.44
N LEU A 42 3.97 2.22 -0.54
CA LEU A 42 4.03 3.37 -1.45
C LEU A 42 2.78 3.49 -2.31
N THR A 43 2.23 2.36 -2.77
CA THR A 43 1.01 2.34 -3.58
C THR A 43 -0.19 2.82 -2.76
N ALA A 44 -0.31 2.35 -1.51
CA ALA A 44 -1.33 2.82 -0.58
C ALA A 44 -1.17 4.31 -0.23
N GLN A 45 0.05 4.78 -0.01
CA GLN A 45 0.34 6.20 0.21
C GLN A 45 -0.06 7.07 -0.98
N ASN A 46 0.25 6.65 -2.21
CA ASN A 46 -0.15 7.38 -3.41
C ASN A 46 -1.67 7.50 -3.52
N LEU A 47 -2.42 6.43 -3.24
CA LEU A 47 -3.88 6.48 -3.24
C LEU A 47 -4.41 7.43 -2.15
N LEU A 48 -3.85 7.37 -0.94
CA LEU A 48 -4.19 8.29 0.15
C LEU A 48 -3.90 9.75 -0.21
N GLU A 49 -2.77 10.03 -0.86
CA GLU A 49 -2.43 11.37 -1.31
C GLU A 49 -3.41 11.89 -2.35
N GLN A 50 -3.79 11.05 -3.32
CA GLN A 50 -4.82 11.40 -4.31
C GLN A 50 -6.15 11.73 -3.64
N THR A 51 -6.66 10.83 -2.78
CA THR A 51 -7.91 11.04 -2.05
C THR A 51 -7.86 12.29 -1.16
N ARG A 52 -6.76 12.49 -0.42
CA ARG A 52 -6.54 13.70 0.40
C ARG A 52 -6.55 14.96 -0.45
N ASN A 53 -5.85 14.95 -1.59
CA ASN A 53 -5.77 16.13 -2.45
C ASN A 53 -7.15 16.52 -2.98
N GLU A 54 -7.99 15.54 -3.33
CA GLU A 54 -9.38 15.78 -3.74
C GLU A 54 -10.24 16.32 -2.59
N ILE A 55 -10.13 15.77 -1.37
CA ILE A 55 -10.86 16.27 -0.19
C ILE A 55 -10.44 17.70 0.15
N ASN A 56 -9.13 17.96 0.14
CA ASN A 56 -8.59 19.27 0.43
C ASN A 56 -8.98 20.29 -0.64
N LEU A 57 -8.99 19.88 -1.92
CA LEU A 57 -9.47 20.71 -3.01
C LEU A 57 -10.95 21.05 -2.80
N ALA A 58 -11.79 20.04 -2.54
CA ALA A 58 -13.20 20.21 -2.24
C ALA A 58 -13.42 21.21 -1.10
N GLY A 59 -12.61 21.16 -0.03
CA GLY A 59 -12.71 22.10 1.08
C GLY A 59 -12.35 23.56 0.73
N ARG A 60 -11.46 23.77 -0.24
CA ARG A 60 -10.94 25.10 -0.62
C ARG A 60 -11.77 25.82 -1.68
N VAL A 61 -12.46 25.07 -2.54
CA VAL A 61 -13.29 25.63 -3.61
C VAL A 61 -14.63 26.15 -3.08
N GLU A 62 -15.37 26.88 -3.91
CA GLU A 62 -16.70 27.37 -3.57
C GLU A 62 -17.74 26.25 -3.47
N ASN A 63 -18.88 26.57 -2.85
CA ASN A 63 -20.02 25.66 -2.76
C ASN A 63 -20.51 25.26 -4.16
N GLY A 64 -20.94 24.00 -4.31
CA GLY A 64 -21.35 23.43 -5.60
C GLY A 64 -20.28 22.55 -6.27
N TYR A 65 -19.08 22.44 -5.69
CA TYR A 65 -18.11 21.44 -6.12
C TYR A 65 -18.68 20.02 -5.99
N SER A 66 -18.56 19.24 -7.06
CA SER A 66 -18.91 17.81 -7.07
C SER A 66 -17.92 17.06 -7.93
N ARG A 67 -17.33 16.00 -7.39
CA ARG A 67 -16.42 15.14 -8.15
C ARG A 67 -16.57 13.69 -7.73
N ILE A 68 -16.61 12.81 -8.73
CA ILE A 68 -16.64 11.36 -8.51
C ILE A 68 -15.20 10.87 -8.44
N ILE A 69 -14.86 10.23 -7.33
CA ILE A 69 -13.63 9.46 -7.16
C ILE A 69 -13.95 7.97 -7.29
N LYS A 70 -13.13 7.23 -8.02
CA LYS A 70 -13.27 5.78 -8.12
C LYS A 70 -12.11 5.12 -7.40
N LEU A 71 -12.43 4.25 -6.46
CA LEU A 71 -11.42 3.47 -5.76
C LEU A 71 -11.07 2.21 -6.57
N PRO A 72 -9.79 1.80 -6.59
CA PRO A 72 -9.42 0.52 -7.20
C PRO A 72 -10.01 -0.64 -6.41
N ASN A 73 -10.26 -1.77 -7.08
CA ASN A 73 -10.71 -3.00 -6.41
C ASN A 73 -9.65 -3.53 -5.45
N GLU A 74 -8.38 -3.42 -5.84
CA GLU A 74 -7.24 -4.00 -5.14
C GLU A 74 -6.01 -3.09 -5.26
N LEU A 75 -5.09 -3.19 -4.32
CA LEU A 75 -3.78 -2.54 -4.37
C LEU A 75 -2.70 -3.61 -4.51
N ASN A 76 -2.00 -3.63 -5.65
CA ASN A 76 -1.00 -4.66 -5.97
C ASN A 76 -1.51 -6.11 -5.79
N GLY A 77 -2.76 -6.39 -6.17
CA GLY A 77 -3.35 -7.73 -6.04
C GLY A 77 -3.81 -8.10 -4.63
N LYS A 78 -3.92 -7.12 -3.73
CA LYS A 78 -4.33 -7.31 -2.34
C LYS A 78 -5.59 -6.52 -2.02
N ASN A 79 -6.45 -7.13 -1.22
CA ASN A 79 -7.59 -6.46 -0.60
C ASN A 79 -7.09 -5.41 0.40
N TYR A 80 -7.82 -4.32 0.48
CA TYR A 80 -7.56 -3.23 1.42
C TYR A 80 -8.87 -2.67 1.96
N LEU A 81 -8.80 -2.01 3.10
CA LEU A 81 -9.90 -1.25 3.68
C LEU A 81 -9.46 0.19 3.82
N MET A 82 -10.19 1.11 3.24
CA MET A 82 -9.96 2.54 3.41
C MET A 82 -11.02 3.12 4.33
N LYS A 83 -10.61 3.96 5.28
CA LYS A 83 -11.50 4.61 6.24
C LYS A 83 -11.12 6.08 6.42
N ILE A 84 -12.12 6.89 6.73
CA ILE A 84 -11.95 8.27 7.19
C ILE A 84 -12.57 8.40 8.56
N GLU A 85 -11.78 8.89 9.51
CA GLU A 85 -12.17 9.10 10.90
C GLU A 85 -11.51 10.37 11.44
N GLY A 86 -12.33 11.35 11.82
CA GLY A 86 -11.85 12.70 12.09
C GLY A 86 -11.07 13.27 10.90
N ARG A 87 -9.88 13.80 11.15
CA ARG A 87 -9.05 14.34 10.07
C ARG A 87 -8.17 13.29 9.40
N GLU A 88 -8.22 12.04 9.84
CA GLU A 88 -7.36 10.98 9.33
C GLU A 88 -8.03 10.18 8.22
N ILE A 89 -7.31 9.99 7.13
CA ILE A 89 -7.62 9.01 6.10
C ILE A 89 -6.58 7.91 6.23
N TYR A 90 -7.02 6.67 6.35
CA TYR A 90 -6.10 5.54 6.46
C TYR A 90 -6.54 4.35 5.61
N ILE A 91 -5.55 3.58 5.19
CA ILE A 91 -5.72 2.31 4.47
C ILE A 91 -5.09 1.20 5.29
N GLU A 92 -5.85 0.14 5.54
CA GLU A 92 -5.42 -1.10 6.16
C GLU A 92 -5.29 -2.20 5.11
N PHE A 93 -4.20 -2.97 5.17
CA PHE A 93 -4.00 -4.13 4.31
C PHE A 93 -3.32 -5.28 5.07
N PRO A 94 -3.66 -6.55 4.74
CA PRO A 94 -3.09 -7.71 5.40
C PRO A 94 -1.61 -7.90 5.03
N LEU A 95 -0.77 -8.15 6.03
CA LEU A 95 0.64 -8.49 5.87
C LEU A 95 1.00 -9.71 6.75
N GLY A 96 1.02 -10.90 6.14
CA GLY A 96 1.31 -12.12 6.87
C GLY A 96 0.29 -12.34 7.99
N SER A 97 0.74 -12.34 9.25
CA SER A 97 -0.11 -12.42 10.45
C SER A 97 -0.52 -11.06 11.03
N GLY A 98 -0.10 -9.95 10.43
CA GLY A 98 -0.36 -8.59 10.91
C GLY A 98 -1.09 -7.70 9.89
N THR A 99 -1.30 -6.45 10.27
CA THR A 99 -1.93 -5.41 9.44
C THR A 99 -0.91 -4.29 9.22
N GLN A 100 -0.71 -3.89 7.96
CA GLN A 100 0.01 -2.66 7.64
C GLN A 100 -0.99 -1.53 7.43
N TYR A 101 -0.60 -0.33 7.84
CA TYR A 101 -1.41 0.87 7.70
C TYR A 101 -0.61 1.98 7.00
N ALA A 102 -1.28 2.71 6.12
CA ALA A 102 -0.85 4.03 5.66
C ALA A 102 -1.88 5.04 6.16
N ARG A 103 -1.43 6.22 6.61
CA ARG A 103 -2.32 7.27 7.13
C ARG A 103 -1.89 8.65 6.68
N ILE A 104 -2.86 9.55 6.52
CA ILE A 104 -2.61 10.93 6.13
C ILE A 104 -3.70 11.84 6.69
N LEU A 105 -3.34 13.10 7.00
CA LEU A 105 -4.31 14.10 7.46
C LEU A 105 -4.97 14.82 6.30
N SER A 106 -6.24 15.16 6.46
CA SER A 106 -7.05 15.90 5.49
C SER A 106 -7.86 17.04 6.14
N THR A 107 -8.52 17.83 5.29
CA THR A 107 -9.63 18.71 5.70
C THR A 107 -10.77 17.88 6.28
N ASP A 108 -11.50 18.48 7.21
CA ASP A 108 -12.60 17.82 7.88
C ASP A 108 -13.72 17.44 6.90
N VAL A 109 -14.24 16.22 7.03
CA VAL A 109 -15.37 15.73 6.23
C VAL A 109 -16.55 15.59 7.18
N SER A 110 -17.67 16.21 6.86
CA SER A 110 -18.76 16.37 7.83
C SER A 110 -19.51 15.07 8.14
N ASN A 111 -19.48 14.08 7.25
CA ASN A 111 -20.30 12.86 7.36
C ASN A 111 -19.48 11.61 7.74
N GLN A 112 -18.65 11.76 8.76
CA GLN A 112 -17.75 10.71 9.27
C GLN A 112 -18.36 9.88 10.41
N PRO A 113 -17.86 8.66 10.68
CA PRO A 113 -16.81 7.96 9.91
C PRO A 113 -17.31 7.43 8.57
N ILE A 114 -16.39 7.28 7.60
CA ILE A 114 -16.72 6.72 6.27
C ILE A 114 -15.87 5.47 6.05
N ASN A 115 -16.54 4.34 5.81
CA ASN A 115 -15.91 3.11 5.35
C ASN A 115 -16.04 3.03 3.83
N PHE A 116 -14.91 2.91 3.15
CA PHE A 116 -14.88 2.79 1.70
C PHE A 116 -14.83 1.32 1.30
N GLU A 117 -15.68 0.97 0.34
CA GLU A 117 -15.71 -0.32 -0.31
C GLU A 117 -14.81 -0.26 -1.56
N PRO A 118 -13.84 -1.17 -1.70
CA PRO A 118 -12.97 -1.23 -2.86
C PRO A 118 -13.77 -1.38 -4.16
N GLY A 119 -13.32 -0.71 -5.21
CA GLY A 119 -13.96 -0.78 -6.53
C GLY A 119 -15.17 0.13 -6.72
N ILE A 120 -15.69 0.72 -5.65
CA ILE A 120 -16.87 1.57 -5.72
C ILE A 120 -16.48 3.04 -5.95
N SER A 121 -17.41 3.76 -6.56
CA SER A 121 -17.29 5.20 -6.80
C SER A 121 -17.98 5.99 -5.70
N TYR A 122 -17.33 7.06 -5.27
CA TYR A 122 -17.82 7.97 -4.24
C TYR A 122 -17.88 9.38 -4.80
N ASN A 123 -18.91 10.12 -4.44
CA ASN A 123 -19.09 11.52 -4.81
C ASN A 123 -18.61 12.41 -3.67
N LEU A 124 -17.56 13.17 -3.90
CA LEU A 124 -17.16 14.29 -3.07
C LEU A 124 -17.99 15.51 -3.43
N LYS A 125 -18.66 16.11 -2.46
CA LYS A 125 -19.43 17.34 -2.63
C LYS A 125 -19.11 18.36 -1.55
N LYS A 126 -19.05 19.64 -1.93
CA LYS A 126 -19.03 20.76 -0.96
C LYS A 126 -20.34 21.53 -1.02
N ASN A 127 -21.06 21.54 0.10
CA ASN A 127 -22.30 22.28 0.31
C ASN A 127 -22.23 23.00 1.66
N ASN A 128 -22.67 24.26 1.74
CA ASN A 128 -22.71 25.05 2.98
C ASN A 128 -21.37 25.03 3.74
N ASP A 129 -20.26 25.19 3.01
CA ASP A 129 -18.89 25.13 3.52
C ASP A 129 -18.44 23.79 4.15
N GLN A 130 -19.25 22.73 3.99
CA GLN A 130 -18.94 21.39 4.47
C GLN A 130 -18.66 20.44 3.31
N VAL A 131 -17.58 19.67 3.44
CA VAL A 131 -17.26 18.57 2.51
C VAL A 131 -18.00 17.32 2.97
N THR A 132 -18.65 16.65 2.04
CA THR A 132 -19.37 15.38 2.25
C THR A 132 -18.95 14.36 1.20
N ILE A 133 -18.97 13.09 1.56
CA ILE A 133 -18.62 11.98 0.68
C ILE A 133 -19.74 10.94 0.70
N THR A 134 -20.38 10.70 -0.44
CA THR A 134 -21.50 9.75 -0.53
C THR A 134 -21.22 8.68 -1.56
N LEU A 135 -21.70 7.46 -1.32
CA LEU A 135 -21.67 6.39 -2.31
C LEU A 135 -22.40 6.82 -3.60
N VAL A 136 -21.83 6.50 -4.77
CA VAL A 136 -22.54 6.61 -6.05
C VAL A 136 -23.16 5.26 -6.33
N SER A 137 -24.48 5.19 -6.20
CA SER A 137 -25.31 4.04 -6.60
C SER A 137 -25.42 3.90 -8.11
#